data_AF-A0A3L7WYD1-F1
#
_entry.id   AF-A0A3L7WYD1-F1
#
_cell.length_a   1.000
_cell.length_b   1.000
_cell.length_c   1.000
_cell.angle_alpha   90.00
_cell.angle_beta   90.00
_cell.angle_gamma   90.00
#
_symmetry.space_group_name_H-M   'P 1'
#
loop_
_entity.id
_entity.type
_entity.pdbx_description
1 polymer ?
#
loop_
_entity_poly.entity_id
_entity_poly.type
_entity_poly.pdbx_seq_one_letter_code
_entity_poly.pdbx_strand_id
1 'polypeptide(L)'
;MRARSPVTSSCATIEVSRSGRSTWPIRSCVRCDGSVTNPTFSMRYLPPVLRGTSTTSASPEVCRCGSTGGTDSTTGARYTRRMVEALSLLAALAIGFGAAVQTSMLGAMGRARGPAEAAWLSVLTTACGLAVILGARALRGDPPMLPAPLDRAWVYIAAALATAAGIAVGLRGLNPSFAVSGLFGLAFIVGAATLAPRIGIALFISAAIAGQLIGAMTMDQIGAFGAAVHTVTPMRLVGGALLLLGVVLVRGLGR
;
A
#
# COMPACT_ATOMS: atom_id res chain seq x y z
N MET A 1 1.93 24.53 -47.69
CA MET A 1 0.51 24.64 -47.30
C MET A 1 -0.08 23.26 -47.02
N ARG A 2 -0.28 22.92 -45.73
CA ARG A 2 -1.39 22.16 -45.13
C ARG A 2 -0.99 21.81 -43.69
N ALA A 3 -1.49 22.60 -42.74
CA ALA A 3 -1.33 22.36 -41.32
C ALA A 3 -2.12 21.10 -40.92
N ARG A 4 -1.50 20.17 -40.17
CA ARG A 4 -2.22 19.09 -39.48
C ARG A 4 -2.76 19.66 -38.17
N SER A 5 -4.08 19.63 -38.01
CA SER A 5 -4.79 19.97 -36.78
C SER A 5 -4.55 18.90 -35.69
N PRO A 6 -4.56 19.27 -34.40
CA PRO A 6 -4.43 18.33 -33.30
C PRO A 6 -5.72 17.52 -33.11
N VAL A 7 -5.60 16.19 -33.09
CA VAL A 7 -6.71 15.26 -32.81
C VAL A 7 -6.90 15.17 -31.29
N THR A 8 -8.00 15.74 -30.77
CA THR A 8 -8.40 15.60 -29.36
C THR A 8 -9.42 14.46 -29.21
N SER A 9 -9.04 13.36 -28.57
CA SER A 9 -9.98 12.31 -28.14
C SER A 9 -10.66 12.71 -26.83
N SER A 10 -11.98 12.90 -26.83
CA SER A 10 -12.78 13.09 -25.62
C SER A 10 -13.43 11.77 -25.19
N CYS A 11 -13.51 11.51 -23.89
CA CYS A 11 -14.23 10.35 -23.37
C CYS A 11 -15.57 10.83 -22.79
N ALA A 12 -16.68 10.41 -23.38
CA ALA A 12 -18.02 10.73 -22.90
C ALA A 12 -18.50 9.60 -21.97
N THR A 13 -19.10 9.94 -20.83
CA THR A 13 -19.76 8.95 -19.98
C THR A 13 -21.22 8.90 -20.41
N ILE A 14 -21.67 7.77 -20.95
CA ILE A 14 -23.07 7.58 -21.33
C ILE A 14 -23.77 6.89 -20.15
N GLU A 15 -24.69 7.58 -19.50
CA GLU A 15 -25.58 6.98 -18.50
C GLU A 15 -26.75 6.29 -19.20
N VAL A 16 -26.79 4.96 -19.14
CA VAL A 16 -27.93 4.17 -19.59
C VAL A 16 -28.79 3.85 -18.37
N SER A 17 -29.84 4.65 -18.14
CA SER A 17 -30.84 4.35 -17.13
C SER A 17 -31.87 3.35 -17.70
N ARG A 18 -31.85 2.11 -17.19
CA ARG A 18 -32.91 1.12 -17.44
C ARG A 18 -33.81 1.10 -16.22
N SER A 19 -35.12 1.25 -16.42
CA SER A 19 -36.10 1.23 -15.33
C SER A 19 -35.92 -0.01 -14.44
N GLY A 20 -35.43 0.19 -13.21
CA GLY A 20 -35.57 -0.77 -12.12
C GLY A 20 -34.39 -1.70 -11.78
N ARG A 21 -33.14 -1.48 -12.22
CA ARG A 21 -31.96 -2.15 -11.61
C ARG A 21 -30.63 -1.44 -11.90
N SER A 22 -29.65 -1.67 -11.02
CA SER A 22 -28.38 -0.96 -10.79
C SER A 22 -27.67 -0.36 -12.02
N THR A 23 -27.26 0.89 -11.85
CA THR A 23 -26.42 1.70 -12.76
C THR A 23 -25.01 1.11 -12.88
N TRP A 24 -24.60 0.75 -14.09
CA TRP A 24 -23.20 0.41 -14.41
C TRP A 24 -22.60 1.52 -15.27
N PRO A 25 -21.53 2.21 -14.83
CA PRO A 25 -20.88 3.21 -15.66
C PRO A 25 -20.04 2.52 -16.76
N ILE A 26 -20.52 2.54 -17.99
CA ILE A 26 -19.73 2.14 -19.17
C ILE A 26 -19.00 3.38 -19.69
N ARG A 27 -17.68 3.45 -19.50
CA ARG A 27 -16.85 4.47 -20.14
C ARG A 27 -16.62 4.07 -21.60
N SER A 28 -17.21 4.79 -22.55
CA SER A 28 -16.89 4.67 -23.98
C SER A 28 -16.25 5.97 -24.47
N CYS A 29 -15.03 5.88 -25.03
CA CYS A 29 -14.38 7.07 -25.59
C CYS A 29 -14.92 7.37 -26.99
N VAL A 30 -15.40 8.60 -27.19
CA VAL A 30 -15.98 9.07 -28.45
C VAL A 30 -14.98 10.01 -29.13
N ARG A 31 -14.50 9.63 -30.32
CA ARG A 31 -13.62 10.48 -31.12
C ARG A 31 -14.45 11.60 -31.75
N CYS A 32 -14.37 12.81 -31.21
CA CYS A 32 -14.97 14.00 -31.82
C CYS A 32 -14.02 14.52 -32.91
N ASP A 33 -14.34 14.26 -34.18
CA ASP A 33 -13.68 14.92 -35.29
C ASP A 33 -14.31 16.31 -35.49
N GLY A 34 -13.46 17.33 -35.66
CA GLY A 34 -13.85 18.72 -35.63
C GLY A 34 -14.69 19.13 -36.83
N SER A 35 -16.01 19.11 -36.69
CA SER A 35 -16.93 20.03 -37.38
C SER A 35 -18.27 20.05 -36.67
N VAL A 36 -18.58 21.19 -36.05
CA VAL A 36 -19.91 21.48 -35.51
C VAL A 36 -20.85 21.65 -36.70
N THR A 37 -21.74 20.67 -36.92
CA THR A 37 -23.14 20.90 -37.36
C THR A 37 -24.02 19.65 -37.50
N ASN A 38 -23.52 18.41 -37.34
CA ASN A 38 -24.40 17.23 -37.21
C ASN A 38 -23.65 16.01 -36.68
N PRO A 39 -23.85 15.54 -35.43
CA PRO A 39 -23.23 14.30 -34.98
C PRO A 39 -24.00 13.11 -35.58
N THR A 40 -23.53 12.59 -36.72
CA THR A 40 -24.03 11.32 -37.25
C THR A 40 -23.53 10.20 -36.35
N PHE A 41 -24.42 9.64 -35.52
CA PHE A 41 -24.11 8.58 -34.58
C PHE A 41 -23.84 7.27 -35.34
N SER A 42 -22.58 6.97 -35.66
CA SER A 42 -22.22 5.71 -36.31
C SER A 42 -22.22 4.59 -35.27
N MET A 43 -23.37 3.91 -35.16
CA MET A 43 -23.65 2.80 -34.23
C MET A 43 -22.94 1.50 -34.67
N ARG A 44 -21.65 1.56 -35.01
CA ARG A 44 -20.90 0.44 -35.63
C ARG A 44 -20.19 -0.50 -34.63
N TYR A 45 -20.27 -0.23 -33.33
CA TYR A 45 -19.63 -1.06 -32.30
C TYR A 45 -20.53 -1.29 -31.07
N LEU A 46 -21.79 -1.70 -31.29
CA LEU A 46 -22.62 -2.24 -30.20
C LEU A 46 -22.67 -3.77 -30.30
N PRO A 47 -22.44 -4.52 -29.19
CA PRO A 47 -22.74 -5.94 -29.17
C PRO A 47 -24.25 -6.16 -29.43
N PRO A 48 -24.65 -7.27 -30.08
CA PRO A 48 -26.00 -7.46 -30.65
C PRO A 48 -27.15 -7.53 -29.63
N VAL A 49 -26.87 -7.43 -28.32
CA VAL A 49 -27.84 -7.64 -27.22
C VAL A 49 -28.76 -6.43 -26.95
N LEU A 50 -28.54 -5.28 -27.59
CA LEU A 50 -29.34 -4.07 -27.36
C LEU A 50 -30.06 -3.57 -28.61
N ARG A 51 -30.50 -4.49 -29.48
CA ARG A 51 -31.36 -4.16 -30.62
C ARG A 51 -32.83 -4.24 -30.19
N GLY A 52 -33.21 -3.38 -29.24
CA GLY A 52 -34.57 -3.27 -28.72
C GLY A 52 -34.92 -1.79 -28.52
N THR A 53 -35.94 -1.35 -29.25
CA THR A 53 -36.56 -0.02 -29.27
C THR A 53 -36.44 0.76 -27.95
N SER A 54 -35.67 1.85 -27.98
CA SER A 54 -35.79 2.91 -26.99
C SER A 54 -35.55 4.26 -27.66
N THR A 55 -36.66 4.98 -27.86
CA THR A 55 -36.72 6.40 -28.19
C THR A 55 -35.94 7.16 -27.12
N THR A 56 -34.76 7.66 -27.45
CA THR A 56 -33.94 8.47 -26.56
C THR A 56 -34.18 9.93 -26.93
N SER A 57 -35.02 10.64 -26.18
CA SER A 57 -35.14 12.09 -26.26
C SER A 57 -33.93 12.71 -25.57
N ALA A 58 -32.93 13.11 -26.35
CA ALA A 58 -31.76 13.85 -25.85
C ALA A 58 -32.10 15.35 -25.79
N SER A 59 -32.15 15.93 -24.58
CA SER A 59 -32.07 17.38 -24.40
C SER A 59 -30.69 17.88 -24.83
N PRO A 60 -30.58 19.07 -25.44
CA PRO A 60 -29.32 19.61 -25.94
C PRO A 60 -28.53 20.22 -24.77
N GLU A 61 -27.96 19.39 -23.90
CA GLU A 61 -26.87 19.86 -23.06
C GLU A 61 -25.62 20.01 -23.93
N VAL A 62 -25.26 21.27 -24.13
CA VAL A 62 -24.08 21.77 -24.82
C VAL A 62 -22.85 20.94 -24.40
N CYS A 63 -22.36 20.08 -25.30
CA CYS A 63 -21.00 19.52 -25.19
C CYS A 63 -20.00 20.67 -25.32
N ARG A 64 -19.68 21.31 -24.18
CA ARG A 64 -18.66 22.35 -24.10
C ARG A 64 -17.31 21.65 -24.22
N CYS A 65 -16.70 21.72 -25.40
CA CYS A 65 -15.34 21.26 -25.63
C CYS A 65 -14.41 22.15 -24.79
N GLY A 66 -14.02 21.68 -23.61
CA GLY A 66 -13.05 22.36 -22.77
C GLY A 66 -11.71 22.38 -23.49
N SER A 67 -11.38 23.51 -24.11
CA SER A 67 -10.00 23.80 -24.50
C SER A 67 -9.18 23.87 -23.22
N THR A 68 -8.53 22.78 -22.84
CA THR A 68 -7.46 22.84 -21.85
C THR A 68 -6.30 23.60 -22.50
N GLY A 69 -6.32 24.92 -22.35
CA GLY A 69 -5.16 25.76 -22.57
C GLY A 69 -3.98 25.16 -21.81
N GLY A 70 -2.88 24.94 -22.52
CA GLY A 70 -1.64 24.48 -21.94
C GLY A 70 -1.12 25.51 -20.94
N THR A 71 -1.25 25.21 -19.66
CA THR A 71 -0.41 25.72 -18.58
C THR A 71 -0.24 24.58 -17.56
N ASP A 72 0.98 24.05 -17.49
CA ASP A 72 1.61 23.30 -16.38
C ASP A 72 0.89 22.18 -15.57
N SER A 73 -0.27 21.67 -16.00
CA SER A 73 -0.96 20.58 -15.27
C SER A 73 -0.25 19.22 -15.34
N THR A 74 0.52 18.96 -16.40
CA THR A 74 1.30 17.70 -16.54
C THR A 74 2.57 17.67 -15.70
N THR A 75 3.16 18.83 -15.40
CA THR A 75 4.35 18.96 -14.56
C THR A 75 4.00 18.68 -13.10
N GLY A 76 2.90 19.27 -12.60
CA GLY A 76 2.39 19.01 -11.25
C GLY A 76 2.03 17.55 -11.02
N ALA A 77 1.27 16.93 -11.94
CA ALA A 77 0.89 15.51 -11.81
C ALA A 77 2.10 14.56 -11.81
N ARG A 78 3.14 14.83 -12.60
CA ARG A 78 4.40 14.05 -12.60
C ARG A 78 5.20 14.22 -11.30
N TYR A 79 5.26 15.45 -10.78
CA TYR A 79 5.95 15.73 -9.51
C TYR A 79 5.29 14.99 -8.35
N THR A 80 3.97 15.11 -8.20
CA THR A 80 3.22 14.45 -7.13
C THR A 80 3.39 12.93 -7.19
N ARG A 81 3.34 12.33 -8.40
CA ARG A 81 3.55 10.89 -8.57
C ARG A 81 4.96 10.45 -8.14
N ARG A 82 6.00 11.17 -8.57
CA ARG A 82 7.38 10.88 -8.17
C ARG A 82 7.59 11.01 -6.66
N MET A 83 6.97 12.02 -6.05
CA MET A 83 7.06 12.28 -4.62
C MET A 83 6.38 11.18 -3.79
N VAL A 84 5.17 10.74 -4.19
CA VAL A 84 4.47 9.61 -3.55
C VAL A 84 5.28 8.32 -3.69
N GLU A 85 5.81 8.03 -4.87
CA GLU A 85 6.65 6.83 -5.10
C GLU A 85 7.94 6.85 -4.26
N ALA A 86 8.59 8.02 -4.13
CA ALA A 86 9.78 8.18 -3.30
C ALA A 86 9.45 8.00 -1.81
N LEU A 87 8.35 8.60 -1.35
CA LEU A 87 7.88 8.47 0.02
C LEU A 87 7.55 7.01 0.38
N SER A 88 6.90 6.26 -0.53
CA SER A 88 6.63 4.84 -0.31
C SER A 88 7.90 3.98 -0.25
N LEU A 89 8.95 4.33 -0.99
CA LEU A 89 10.24 3.66 -0.86
C LEU A 89 10.92 3.96 0.47
N LEU A 90 10.93 5.22 0.88
CA LEU A 90 11.47 5.61 2.18
C LEU A 90 10.72 4.92 3.32
N ALA A 91 9.40 4.81 3.21
CA ALA A 91 8.59 4.06 4.15
C ALA A 91 8.95 2.56 4.16
N ALA A 92 9.17 1.93 3.01
CA ALA A 92 9.61 0.54 2.94
C ALA A 92 11.01 0.32 3.57
N LEU A 93 11.95 1.24 3.33
CA LEU A 93 13.27 1.23 3.98
C LEU A 93 13.15 1.39 5.50
N ALA A 94 12.30 2.32 5.97
CA ALA A 94 12.07 2.56 7.40
C ALA A 94 11.42 1.34 8.09
N ILE A 95 10.47 0.68 7.41
CA ILE A 95 9.88 -0.58 7.88
C ILE A 95 10.97 -1.66 8.01
N GLY A 96 11.85 -1.77 7.01
CA GLY A 96 12.98 -2.69 7.04
C GLY A 96 13.92 -2.41 8.22
N PHE A 97 14.29 -1.14 8.42
CA PHE A 97 15.09 -0.73 9.57
C PHE A 97 14.42 -1.10 10.89
N GLY A 98 13.11 -0.86 11.02
CA GLY A 98 12.31 -1.26 12.18
C GLY A 98 12.35 -2.77 12.43
N ALA A 99 12.30 -3.59 11.38
CA ALA A 99 12.44 -5.04 11.51
C ALA A 99 13.84 -5.47 12.01
N ALA A 100 14.91 -4.72 11.68
CA ALA A 100 16.22 -4.95 12.27
C ALA A 100 16.29 -4.55 13.75
N VAL A 101 15.61 -3.47 14.14
CA VAL A 101 15.45 -3.11 15.55
C VAL A 101 14.72 -4.23 16.29
N GLN A 102 13.64 -4.74 15.72
CA GLN A 102 12.88 -5.86 16.28
C GLN A 102 13.74 -7.10 16.49
N THR A 103 14.54 -7.51 15.50
CA THR A 103 15.40 -8.70 15.63
C THR A 103 16.48 -8.50 16.68
N SER A 104 17.04 -7.30 16.81
CA SER A 104 18.02 -6.99 17.87
C SER A 104 17.39 -7.05 19.28
N MET A 105 16.17 -6.54 19.45
CA MET A 105 15.41 -6.66 20.71
C MET A 105 15.10 -8.12 21.04
N LEU A 106 14.69 -8.90 20.03
CA LEU A 106 14.39 -10.32 20.20
C LEU A 106 15.62 -11.10 20.62
N GLY A 107 16.78 -10.82 20.02
CA GLY A 107 18.06 -11.43 20.40
C GLY A 107 18.45 -11.11 21.85
N ALA A 108 18.25 -9.87 22.29
CA ALA A 108 18.53 -9.48 23.67
C ALA A 108 17.57 -10.14 24.67
N MET A 109 16.28 -10.22 24.35
CA MET A 109 15.31 -10.94 25.17
C MET A 109 15.63 -12.45 25.22
N GLY A 110 16.06 -13.02 24.09
CA GLY A 110 16.45 -14.43 23.99
C GLY A 110 17.62 -14.80 24.90
N ARG A 111 18.55 -13.86 25.16
CA ARG A 111 19.63 -14.07 26.15
C ARG A 111 19.13 -14.11 27.61
N ALA A 112 18.03 -13.43 27.91
CA ALA A 112 17.49 -13.33 29.27
C ALA A 112 16.50 -14.46 29.60
N ARG A 113 15.70 -14.90 28.63
CA ARG A 113 14.59 -15.86 28.83
C ARG A 113 14.59 -17.07 27.91
N GLY A 114 15.61 -17.21 27.07
CA GLY A 114 15.66 -18.22 26.04
C GLY A 114 14.95 -17.78 24.75
N PRO A 115 15.36 -18.34 23.60
CA PRO A 115 14.88 -17.91 22.29
C PRO A 115 13.39 -18.21 22.06
N ALA A 116 12.88 -19.31 22.61
CA ALA A 116 11.50 -19.73 22.45
C ALA A 116 10.51 -18.78 23.15
N GLU A 117 10.81 -18.38 24.39
CA GLU A 117 9.97 -17.44 25.15
C GLU A 117 9.94 -16.06 24.47
N ALA A 118 11.10 -15.61 23.97
CA ALA A 118 11.20 -14.35 23.26
C ALA A 118 10.39 -14.35 21.96
N ALA A 119 10.49 -15.43 21.18
CA ALA A 119 9.72 -15.58 19.95
C ALA A 119 8.21 -15.59 20.22
N TRP A 120 7.77 -16.35 21.23
CA TRP A 120 6.36 -16.41 21.61
C TRP A 120 5.80 -15.06 22.05
N LEU A 121 6.57 -14.29 22.85
CA LEU A 121 6.21 -12.93 23.24
C LEU A 121 6.06 -11.99 22.04
N SER A 122 6.96 -12.06 21.07
CA SER A 122 6.86 -11.26 19.83
C SER A 122 5.61 -11.60 19.02
N VAL A 123 5.24 -12.89 18.96
CA VAL A 123 4.03 -13.36 18.28
C VAL A 123 2.79 -12.81 18.97
N LEU A 124 2.68 -12.96 20.30
CA LEU A 124 1.54 -12.47 21.08
C LEU A 124 1.36 -10.95 20.91
N THR A 125 2.46 -10.19 20.92
CA THR A 125 2.42 -8.74 20.81
C THR A 125 1.94 -8.29 19.43
N THR A 126 2.41 -8.96 18.37
CA THR A 126 1.96 -8.68 16.99
C THR A 126 0.48 -9.05 16.81
N ALA A 127 0.07 -10.21 17.35
CA ALA A 127 -1.32 -10.66 17.33
C ALA A 127 -2.25 -9.72 18.09
N CYS A 128 -1.83 -9.24 19.26
CA CYS A 128 -2.55 -8.21 20.03
C CYS A 128 -2.73 -6.94 19.21
N GLY A 129 -1.67 -6.45 18.55
CA GLY A 129 -1.72 -5.27 17.69
C GLY A 129 -2.73 -5.42 16.54
N LEU A 130 -2.71 -6.56 15.84
CA LEU A 130 -3.67 -6.86 14.77
C LEU A 130 -5.09 -6.96 15.31
N ALA A 131 -5.30 -7.65 16.44
CA ALA A 131 -6.60 -7.78 17.07
C ALA A 131 -7.18 -6.42 17.49
N VAL A 132 -6.35 -5.51 18.01
CA VAL A 132 -6.75 -4.14 18.35
C VAL A 132 -7.12 -3.34 17.10
N ILE A 133 -6.33 -3.41 16.02
CA ILE A 133 -6.63 -2.70 14.77
C ILE A 133 -7.95 -3.20 14.16
N LEU A 134 -8.12 -4.52 14.07
CA LEU A 134 -9.33 -5.13 13.50
C LEU A 134 -10.56 -4.89 14.39
N GLY A 135 -10.41 -4.99 15.71
CA GLY A 135 -11.46 -4.69 16.67
C GLY A 135 -11.89 -3.22 16.62
N ALA A 136 -10.93 -2.28 16.54
CA ALA A 136 -11.23 -0.86 16.39
C ALA A 136 -11.97 -0.58 15.07
N ARG A 137 -11.63 -1.28 13.98
CA ARG A 137 -12.34 -1.18 12.71
C ARG A 137 -13.76 -1.74 12.79
N ALA A 138 -13.93 -2.89 13.43
CA ALA A 138 -15.24 -3.51 13.65
C ALA A 138 -16.15 -2.63 14.54
N LEU A 139 -15.60 -1.96 15.55
CA LEU A 139 -16.31 -1.00 16.41
C LEU A 139 -16.73 0.28 15.66
N ARG A 140 -15.99 0.66 14.61
CA ARG A 140 -16.33 1.82 13.75
C ARG A 140 -17.43 1.51 12.73
N GLY A 141 -17.94 0.28 12.69
CA GLY A 141 -19.02 -0.13 11.78
C GLY A 141 -18.56 -0.69 10.43
N ASP A 142 -17.25 -0.90 10.24
CA ASP A 142 -16.67 -1.53 9.04
C ASP A 142 -16.13 -2.94 9.39
N PRO A 143 -16.99 -3.92 9.70
CA PRO A 143 -16.51 -5.25 10.06
C PRO A 143 -15.72 -5.87 8.88
N PRO A 144 -14.61 -6.56 9.17
CA PRO A 144 -13.86 -7.25 8.14
C PRO A 144 -14.70 -8.39 7.54
N MET A 145 -14.75 -8.47 6.21
CA MET A 145 -15.50 -9.49 5.46
C MET A 145 -14.86 -10.89 5.58
N LEU A 146 -14.84 -11.45 6.79
CA LEU A 146 -14.32 -12.78 7.10
C LEU A 146 -15.49 -13.73 7.40
N PRO A 147 -15.37 -15.03 7.07
CA PRO A 147 -16.38 -16.02 7.41
C PRO A 147 -16.69 -16.04 8.91
N ALA A 148 -17.96 -16.26 9.28
CA ALA A 148 -18.35 -16.42 10.68
C ALA A 148 -17.53 -17.55 11.34
N PRO A 149 -17.03 -17.38 12.59
CA PRO A 149 -17.35 -16.31 13.55
C PRO A 149 -16.46 -15.05 13.48
N LEU A 150 -15.51 -14.94 12.56
CA LEU A 150 -14.53 -13.84 12.54
C LEU A 150 -15.12 -12.46 12.20
N ASP A 151 -16.32 -12.38 11.64
CA ASP A 151 -17.03 -11.12 11.37
C ASP A 151 -17.41 -10.34 12.65
N ARG A 152 -17.52 -11.03 13.79
CA ARG A 152 -18.04 -10.42 15.03
C ARG A 152 -16.97 -9.63 15.78
N ALA A 153 -17.24 -8.36 16.07
CA ALA A 153 -16.33 -7.45 16.78
C ALA A 153 -15.78 -8.01 18.12
N TRP A 154 -16.61 -8.72 18.88
CA TRP A 154 -16.21 -9.29 20.17
C TRP A 154 -15.10 -10.34 20.04
N VAL A 155 -14.96 -11.02 18.89
CA VAL A 155 -13.89 -12.01 18.66
C VAL A 155 -12.54 -11.31 18.68
N TYR A 156 -12.44 -10.14 18.07
CA TYR A 156 -11.21 -9.33 18.11
C TYR A 156 -10.93 -8.77 19.49
N ILE A 157 -11.96 -8.35 20.22
CA ILE A 157 -11.81 -7.88 21.60
C ILE A 157 -11.35 -9.01 22.51
N ALA A 158 -11.96 -10.20 22.41
CA ALA A 158 -11.57 -11.38 23.16
C ALA A 158 -10.14 -11.82 22.82
N ALA A 159 -9.76 -11.82 21.54
CA ALA A 159 -8.40 -12.12 21.10
C ALA A 159 -7.38 -11.08 21.63
N ALA A 160 -7.72 -9.79 21.59
CA ALA A 160 -6.88 -8.73 22.15
C ALA A 160 -6.69 -8.88 23.66
N LEU A 161 -7.76 -9.18 24.41
CA LEU A 161 -7.69 -9.44 25.85
C LEU A 161 -6.87 -10.69 26.18
N ALA A 162 -7.07 -11.78 25.43
CA ALA A 162 -6.33 -13.03 25.64
C ALA A 162 -4.83 -12.87 25.35
N THR A 163 -4.48 -12.20 24.25
CA THR A 163 -3.08 -11.92 23.89
C THR A 163 -2.46 -10.91 24.85
N ALA A 164 -3.18 -9.87 25.28
CA ALA A 164 -2.72 -8.92 26.30
C ALA A 164 -2.46 -9.61 27.65
N ALA A 165 -3.32 -10.54 28.08
CA ALA A 165 -3.09 -11.35 29.27
C ALA A 165 -1.83 -12.23 29.13
N GLY A 166 -1.66 -12.88 27.96
CA GLY A 166 -0.45 -13.66 27.66
C GLY A 166 0.83 -12.81 27.68
N ILE A 167 0.79 -11.60 27.12
CA ILE A 167 1.89 -10.63 27.17
C ILE A 167 2.16 -10.21 28.62
N ALA A 168 1.12 -9.88 29.38
CA ALA A 168 1.25 -9.46 30.77
C ALA A 168 1.88 -10.55 31.64
N VAL A 169 1.53 -11.82 31.42
CA VAL A 169 2.15 -12.98 32.09
C VAL A 169 3.58 -13.19 31.61
N GLY A 170 3.81 -13.17 30.30
CA GLY A 170 5.13 -13.43 29.72
C GLY A 170 6.15 -12.30 29.94
N LEU A 171 5.71 -11.08 30.19
CA LEU A 171 6.57 -9.95 30.56
C LEU A 171 6.83 -9.85 32.06
N ARG A 172 6.19 -10.66 32.92
CA ARG A 172 6.42 -10.60 34.39
C ARG A 172 7.88 -10.82 34.70
N GLY A 173 8.62 -9.79 35.10
CA GLY A 173 10.06 -9.84 35.41
C GLY A 173 11.00 -9.43 34.26
N LEU A 174 10.47 -8.91 33.15
CA LEU A 174 11.24 -8.22 32.10
C LEU A 174 10.89 -6.73 32.06
N ASN A 175 11.76 -5.93 31.45
CA ASN A 175 11.46 -4.53 31.20
C ASN A 175 10.29 -4.40 30.19
N PRO A 176 9.24 -3.61 30.48
CA PRO A 176 8.10 -3.40 29.58
C PRO A 176 8.49 -2.91 28.18
N SER A 177 9.65 -2.26 28.02
CA SER A 177 10.13 -1.76 26.73
C SER A 177 10.22 -2.83 25.65
N PHE A 178 10.37 -4.10 26.01
CA PHE A 178 10.40 -5.17 25.03
C PHE A 178 9.05 -5.45 24.35
N ALA A 179 7.93 -5.01 24.92
CA ALA A 179 6.63 -5.06 24.26
C ALA A 179 6.59 -4.21 22.98
N VAL A 180 7.54 -3.29 22.78
CA VAL A 180 7.61 -2.50 21.54
C VAL A 180 8.06 -3.35 20.34
N SER A 181 8.69 -4.51 20.58
CA SER A 181 9.12 -5.44 19.51
C SER A 181 7.96 -5.86 18.59
N GLY A 182 6.75 -6.08 19.13
CA GLY A 182 5.58 -6.44 18.32
C GLY A 182 5.01 -5.27 17.50
N LEU A 183 5.27 -4.02 17.89
CA LEU A 183 4.84 -2.85 17.10
C LEU A 183 5.61 -2.77 15.77
N PHE A 184 6.89 -3.12 15.77
CA PHE A 184 7.68 -3.21 14.54
C PHE A 184 7.17 -4.31 13.61
N GLY A 185 6.79 -5.47 14.16
CA GLY A 185 6.21 -6.56 13.39
C GLY A 185 4.86 -6.18 12.79
N LEU A 186 4.03 -5.48 13.57
CA LEU A 186 2.77 -4.91 13.11
C LEU A 186 2.97 -3.90 11.98
N ALA A 187 3.93 -2.98 12.14
CA ALA A 187 4.28 -2.00 11.12
C ALA A 187 4.75 -2.67 9.82
N PHE A 188 5.49 -3.78 9.92
CA PHE A 188 5.89 -4.56 8.76
C PHE A 188 4.71 -5.19 8.04
N ILE A 189 3.80 -5.86 8.76
CA ILE A 189 2.62 -6.51 8.16
C ILE A 189 1.69 -5.48 7.51
N VAL A 190 1.34 -4.42 8.24
CA VAL A 190 0.46 -3.35 7.74
C VAL A 190 1.14 -2.61 6.59
N GLY A 191 2.44 -2.34 6.71
CA GLY A 191 3.24 -1.71 5.66
C GLY A 191 3.30 -2.57 4.40
N ALA A 192 3.57 -3.87 4.51
CA ALA A 192 3.55 -4.80 3.39
C ALA A 192 2.17 -4.83 2.71
N ALA A 193 1.08 -4.92 3.48
CA ALA A 193 -0.27 -4.95 2.94
C ALA A 193 -0.66 -3.67 2.19
N THR A 194 -0.16 -2.50 2.63
CA THR A 194 -0.54 -1.20 2.06
C THR A 194 0.41 -0.70 0.97
N LEU A 195 1.71 -0.98 1.09
CA LEU A 195 2.75 -0.51 0.15
C LEU A 195 2.96 -1.50 -1.00
N ALA A 196 2.92 -2.83 -0.75
CA ALA A 196 3.16 -3.82 -1.81
C ALA A 196 2.27 -3.64 -3.06
N PRO A 197 0.94 -3.39 -2.97
CA PRO A 197 0.12 -3.15 -4.16
C PRO A 197 0.39 -1.81 -4.84
N ARG A 198 1.05 -0.85 -4.18
CA ARG A 198 1.34 0.48 -4.74
C ARG A 198 2.65 0.55 -5.51
N ILE A 199 3.70 -0.11 -5.01
CA ILE A 199 5.05 -0.05 -5.59
C ILE A 199 5.53 -1.37 -6.22
N GLY A 200 4.78 -2.46 -6.03
CA GLY A 200 5.15 -3.81 -6.46
C GLY A 200 5.89 -4.58 -5.37
N ILE A 201 5.61 -5.89 -5.28
CA ILE A 201 6.14 -6.78 -4.25
C ILE A 201 7.67 -6.85 -4.31
N ALA A 202 8.25 -6.98 -5.51
CA ALA A 202 9.70 -7.06 -5.68
C ALA A 202 10.43 -5.80 -5.16
N LEU A 203 9.88 -4.63 -5.45
CA LEU A 203 10.47 -3.37 -5.02
C LEU A 203 10.29 -3.14 -3.51
N PHE A 204 9.14 -3.54 -2.95
CA PHE A 204 8.91 -3.49 -1.51
C PHE A 204 9.88 -4.39 -0.73
N ILE A 205 10.01 -5.66 -1.14
CA ILE A 205 10.87 -6.63 -0.43
C ILE A 205 12.35 -6.23 -0.54
N SER A 206 12.81 -5.84 -1.74
CA SER A 206 14.20 -5.40 -1.90
C SER A 206 14.52 -4.16 -1.06
N ALA A 207 13.63 -3.16 -1.03
CA ALA A 207 13.78 -1.98 -0.17
C ALA A 207 13.75 -2.34 1.31
N ALA A 208 12.85 -3.24 1.74
CA ALA A 208 12.78 -3.69 3.12
C ALA A 208 14.06 -4.43 3.55
N ILE A 209 14.60 -5.32 2.71
CA ILE A 209 15.86 -6.04 2.98
C ILE A 209 17.03 -5.07 3.07
N ALA A 210 17.11 -4.07 2.17
CA ALA A 210 18.13 -3.04 2.24
C ALA A 210 18.04 -2.24 3.56
N GLY A 211 16.84 -1.86 3.97
CA GLY A 211 16.58 -1.19 5.25
C GLY A 211 16.95 -2.06 6.46
N GLN A 212 16.63 -3.36 6.40
CA GLN A 212 16.99 -4.34 7.42
C GLN A 212 18.51 -4.45 7.57
N LEU A 213 19.26 -4.50 6.46
CA LEU A 213 20.70 -4.60 6.52
C LEU A 213 21.35 -3.34 7.12
N ILE A 214 20.90 -2.16 6.69
CA ILE A 214 21.38 -0.87 7.23
C ILE A 214 21.06 -0.79 8.73
N GLY A 215 19.85 -1.18 9.12
CA GLY A 215 19.45 -1.25 10.53
C GLY A 215 20.28 -2.23 11.34
N ALA A 216 20.57 -3.42 10.80
CA ALA A 216 21.40 -4.41 11.46
C ALA A 216 22.82 -3.90 11.69
N MET A 217 23.45 -3.30 10.67
CA MET A 217 24.77 -2.66 10.83
C MET A 217 24.75 -1.53 11.86
N THR A 218 23.68 -0.74 11.88
CA THR A 218 23.50 0.35 12.84
C THR A 218 23.33 -0.17 14.27
N MET A 219 22.65 -1.30 14.45
CA MET A 219 22.48 -1.95 15.75
C MET A 219 23.75 -2.64 16.23
N ASP A 220 24.51 -3.24 15.30
CA ASP A 220 25.78 -3.91 15.59
C ASP A 220 26.86 -2.93 16.06
N GLN A 221 26.95 -1.73 15.47
CA GLN A 221 27.95 -0.72 15.85
C GLN A 221 27.69 -0.11 17.24
N ILE A 222 26.43 0.04 17.64
CA ILE A 222 26.08 0.62 18.94
C ILE A 222 26.09 -0.43 20.07
N GLY A 223 26.29 -1.72 19.75
CA GLY A 223 26.16 -2.81 20.73
C GLY A 223 24.76 -2.89 21.33
N ALA A 224 23.73 -2.63 20.52
CA ALA A 224 22.37 -2.43 20.98
C ALA A 224 21.91 -3.57 21.91
N PHE A 225 21.21 -3.21 22.99
CA PHE A 225 20.61 -4.15 23.94
C PHE A 225 21.60 -5.14 24.58
N GLY A 226 22.84 -4.71 24.81
CA GLY A 226 23.89 -5.51 25.46
C GLY A 226 24.49 -6.58 24.56
N ALA A 227 24.40 -6.42 23.23
CA ALA A 227 25.10 -7.27 22.28
C ALA A 227 26.59 -6.91 22.21
N ALA A 228 27.44 -7.88 21.85
CA ALA A 228 28.84 -7.63 21.57
C ALA A 228 28.95 -6.60 20.44
N VAL A 229 29.69 -5.52 20.68
CA VAL A 229 29.91 -4.47 19.67
C VAL A 229 30.68 -5.09 18.52
N HIS A 230 30.05 -5.16 17.36
CA HIS A 230 30.69 -5.63 16.14
C HIS A 230 31.05 -4.41 15.30
N THR A 231 32.35 -4.12 15.22
CA THR A 231 32.87 -3.03 14.40
C THR A 231 32.47 -3.24 12.93
N VAL A 232 31.85 -2.23 12.33
CA VAL A 232 31.42 -2.28 10.94
C VAL A 232 32.65 -2.36 10.06
N THR A 233 32.82 -3.49 9.36
CA THR A 233 33.90 -3.65 8.40
C THR A 233 33.59 -2.87 7.12
N PRO A 234 34.61 -2.33 6.43
CA PRO A 234 34.40 -1.65 5.15
C PRO A 234 33.70 -2.54 4.12
N MET A 235 33.91 -3.86 4.19
CA MET A 235 33.20 -4.85 3.35
C MET A 235 31.69 -4.85 3.57
N ARG A 236 31.22 -4.67 4.82
CA ARG A 236 29.78 -4.55 5.14
C ARG A 236 29.19 -3.27 4.55
N LEU A 237 29.94 -2.15 4.59
CA LEU A 237 29.51 -0.90 3.95
C LEU A 237 29.37 -1.06 2.43
N VAL A 238 30.33 -1.73 1.78
CA VAL A 238 30.23 -2.03 0.34
C VAL A 238 29.01 -2.90 0.03
N GLY A 239 28.74 -3.93 0.84
CA GLY A 239 27.54 -4.76 0.70
C GLY A 239 26.24 -3.96 0.85
N GLY A 240 26.17 -3.06 1.84
CA GLY A 240 25.04 -2.15 2.03
C GLY A 240 24.82 -1.21 0.84
N ALA A 241 25.90 -0.62 0.32
CA ALA A 241 25.85 0.22 -0.87
C ALA A 241 25.38 -0.56 -2.11
N LEU A 242 25.85 -1.80 -2.29
CA LEU A 242 25.45 -2.64 -3.42
C LEU A 242 23.98 -3.06 -3.34
N LEU A 243 23.44 -3.29 -2.14
CA LEU A 243 22.01 -3.54 -1.94
C LEU A 243 21.16 -2.31 -2.28
N LEU A 244 21.57 -1.12 -1.85
CA LEU A 244 20.90 0.13 -2.23
C LEU A 244 20.93 0.34 -3.75
N LEU A 245 22.08 0.05 -4.39
CA LEU A 245 22.20 0.08 -5.84
C LEU A 245 21.23 -0.91 -6.51
N GLY A 246 21.11 -2.12 -5.95
CA GLY A 246 20.14 -3.12 -6.38
C GLY A 246 18.69 -2.61 -6.33
N VAL A 247 18.29 -1.94 -5.23
CA VAL A 247 16.95 -1.33 -5.11
C VAL A 247 16.72 -0.25 -6.17
N VAL A 248 17.72 0.61 -6.41
CA VAL A 248 17.65 1.64 -7.45
C VAL A 248 17.55 1.01 -8.83
N LEU A 249 18.30 -0.06 -9.09
CA LEU A 249 18.27 -0.79 -10.36
C LEU A 249 16.93 -1.47 -10.60
N VAL A 250 16.34 -2.13 -9.59
CA VAL A 250 15.00 -2.73 -9.67
C VAL A 250 13.94 -1.66 -9.96
N ARG A 251 14.04 -0.48 -9.31
CA ARG A 251 13.16 0.66 -9.60
C ARG A 251 13.35 1.21 -11.01
N GLY A 252 14.57 1.16 -11.55
CA GLY A 252 14.89 1.57 -12.92
C GLY A 252 14.37 0.57 -13.96
N LEU A 253 14.47 -0.73 -13.66
CA LEU A 253 14.07 -1.83 -14.53
C LEU A 253 12.54 -1.98 -14.65
N GLY A 254 11.79 -1.54 -13.63
CA GLY A 254 10.33 -1.59 -13.60
C GLY A 254 9.59 -0.45 -14.33
N ARG A 255 10.28 0.36 -15.16
CA ARG A 255 9.69 1.44 -15.96
C ARG A 255 9.90 1.20 -17.44
#